data_AF-A0A653C7A2-F1
#
_entry.id   AF-A0A653C7A2-F1
#
_cell.length_a   1.000
_cell.length_b   1.000
_cell.length_c   1.000
_cell.angle_alpha   90.00
_cell.angle_beta   90.00
_cell.angle_gamma   90.00
#
_symmetry.space_group_name_H-M   'P 1'
#
loop_
_entity.id
_entity.type
_entity.pdbx_description
1 polymer ?
#
loop_
_entity_poly.entity_id
_entity_poly.type
_entity_poly.pdbx_seq_one_letter_code
_entity_poly.pdbx_strand_id
1 'polypeptide(L)' 'MTTNACRGYCESWAVPSSPLITPSQPVTSVGECCNIMEAEPVEKKVLCVDGVRTLIFKSAVTCSCYHCKKD' A
#
# COMPACT_ATOMS: atom_id res chain seq x y z
N MET A 1 -7.85 2.04 -20.08
CA MET A 1 -7.14 3.00 -19.22
C MET A 1 -5.92 2.29 -18.68
N THR A 2 -4.75 2.91 -18.74
CA THR A 2 -3.49 2.29 -18.30
C THR A 2 -2.90 3.14 -17.17
N THR A 3 -2.58 2.51 -16.05
CA THR A 3 -1.95 3.12 -14.88
C THR A 3 -0.90 2.14 -14.35
N ASN A 4 0.17 2.66 -13.77
CA ASN A 4 1.19 1.84 -13.13
C ASN A 4 0.73 1.43 -11.72
N ALA A 5 1.12 0.22 -11.32
CA ALA A 5 0.86 -0.32 -10.00
C ALA A 5 2.15 -0.90 -9.40
N CYS A 6 2.21 -0.98 -8.07
CA CYS A 6 3.36 -1.55 -7.37
C CYS A 6 3.20 -3.07 -7.21
N ARG A 7 4.27 -3.80 -7.49
CA ARG A 7 4.40 -5.24 -7.24
C ARG A 7 5.86 -5.55 -6.93
N GLY A 8 6.10 -6.27 -5.84
CA GLY A 8 7.44 -6.65 -5.42
C GLY A 8 7.41 -7.57 -4.20
N TYR A 9 8.58 -8.07 -3.84
CA TYR A 9 8.81 -8.81 -2.59
C TYR A 9 9.46 -7.88 -1.57
N CYS A 10 9.00 -7.94 -0.33
CA CYS A 10 9.48 -7.11 0.76
C CYS A 10 9.82 -7.99 1.97
N GLU A 11 10.68 -7.46 2.83
CA GLU A 11 11.17 -8.20 3.98
C GLU A 11 10.05 -8.43 5.00
N SER A 12 9.99 -9.64 5.54
CA SER A 12 9.08 -9.99 6.61
C SER A 12 9.69 -11.08 7.48
N TRP A 13 9.54 -10.94 8.78
CA TRP A 13 10.08 -11.86 9.77
C TRP A 13 9.27 -11.85 11.06
N ALA A 14 9.49 -12.84 11.91
CA ALA A 14 8.85 -12.95 13.21
C ALA A 14 9.90 -13.14 14.30
N VAL A 15 9.72 -12.47 15.42
CA VAL A 15 10.57 -12.61 16.62
C VAL A 15 9.71 -12.96 17.83
N PRO A 16 10.24 -13.72 18.80
CA PRO A 16 9.58 -13.87 20.09
C PRO A 16 9.37 -12.50 20.72
N SER A 17 8.16 -12.25 21.22
CA SER A 17 7.86 -11.03 21.94
C SER A 17 8.45 -11.06 23.34
N SER A 18 8.68 -9.89 23.93
CA SER A 18 9.07 -9.80 25.34
C SER A 18 7.87 -10.17 26.23
N PRO A 19 7.96 -11.24 27.05
CA PRO A 19 6.87 -11.66 27.92
C PRO A 19 6.54 -10.63 29.02
N LEU A 20 7.45 -9.69 29.31
CA LEU A 20 7.23 -8.60 30.26
C LEU A 20 6.45 -7.42 29.66
N ILE A 21 6.51 -7.23 28.34
CA ILE A 21 5.91 -6.06 27.65
C ILE A 21 4.56 -6.44 27.02
N THR A 22 4.48 -7.63 26.42
CA THR A 22 3.27 -8.14 25.75
C THR A 22 2.98 -9.58 26.18
N PRO A 23 2.54 -9.80 27.43
CA PRO A 23 2.32 -11.14 27.98
C PRO A 23 1.27 -11.96 27.23
N SER A 24 0.34 -11.31 26.52
CA SER A 24 -0.71 -11.94 25.72
C SER A 24 -0.32 -12.19 24.26
N GLN A 25 0.80 -11.63 23.78
CA GLN A 25 1.24 -11.77 22.40
C GLN A 25 2.65 -12.38 22.37
N PRO A 26 2.78 -13.71 22.24
CA PRO A 26 4.07 -14.41 22.36
C PRO A 26 5.00 -14.19 21.17
N VAL A 27 4.48 -13.73 20.02
CA VAL A 27 5.24 -13.51 18.79
C VAL A 27 4.91 -12.14 18.20
N THR A 28 5.94 -11.39 17.82
CA THR A 28 5.83 -10.14 17.08
C THR A 28 6.23 -10.38 15.64
N SER A 29 5.31 -10.14 14.72
CA SER A 29 5.57 -10.20 13.28
C SER A 29 5.87 -8.80 12.76
N VAL A 30 6.97 -8.66 12.03
CA VAL A 30 7.35 -7.46 11.30
C VAL A 30 7.18 -7.75 9.82
N GLY A 31 6.48 -6.88 9.11
CA GLY A 31 6.26 -7.02 7.68
C GLY A 31 6.22 -5.66 6.99
N GLU A 32 6.87 -5.62 5.84
CA GLU A 32 6.78 -4.52 4.90
C GLU A 32 5.93 -4.92 3.68
N CYS A 33 5.24 -3.93 3.10
CA CYS A 33 4.47 -4.08 1.89
C CYS A 33 5.11 -3.27 0.77
N CYS A 34 5.06 -3.79 -0.45
CA CYS A 34 5.42 -3.01 -1.63
C CYS A 34 4.35 -1.93 -1.86
N ASN A 35 4.71 -0.67 -1.64
CA ASN A 35 3.79 0.46 -1.61
C ASN A 35 4.17 1.54 -2.64
N ILE A 36 3.20 2.36 -3.04
CA ILE A 36 3.42 3.54 -3.88
C ILE A 36 4.08 4.62 -3.02
N MET A 37 5.29 5.03 -3.40
CA MET A 37 6.02 6.11 -2.71
C MET A 37 5.76 7.46 -3.36
N GLU A 38 5.68 7.47 -4.69
CA GLU A 38 5.35 8.64 -5.48
C GLU A 38 4.31 8.26 -6.53
N ALA A 39 3.34 9.14 -6.75
CA ALA A 39 2.27 8.94 -7.71
C ALA A 39 2.07 10.19 -8.57
N GLU A 40 1.81 9.99 -9.84
CA GLU A 40 1.38 11.03 -10.76
C GLU A 40 -0.16 11.00 -10.92
N PRO A 41 -0.83 12.17 -11.00
CA PRO A 41 -2.24 12.25 -11.28
C PRO A 41 -2.52 12.03 -12.77
N VAL A 42 -3.46 11.13 -13.06
CA VAL A 42 -3.90 10.81 -14.42
C VAL A 42 -5.37 11.16 -14.55
N GLU A 43 -5.66 12.28 -15.24
CA GLU A 43 -7.03 12.71 -15.53
C GLU A 43 -7.65 11.87 -16.64
N LYS A 44 -8.87 11.37 -16.40
CA LYS A 44 -9.66 10.65 -17.39
C LYS A 44 -11.13 11.03 -17.32
N LYS A 45 -11.73 11.14 -18.50
CA LYS A 45 -13.19 11.23 -18.65
C LYS A 45 -13.78 9.83 -18.56
N VAL A 46 -14.70 9.64 -17.63
CA VAL A 46 -15.44 8.40 -17.42
C VAL A 46 -16.93 8.64 -17.63
N LEU A 47 -17.64 7.62 -18.11
CA LEU A 47 -19.09 7.66 -18.21
C LEU A 47 -19.69 7.14 -16.90
N CYS A 48 -20.47 7.97 -16.21
CA CYS A 48 -21.24 7.61 -15.02
C CYS A 48 -22.74 7.58 -15.36
N VAL A 49 -23.56 7.09 -14.42
CA VAL A 49 -25.03 7.03 -14.58
C VAL A 49 -25.62 8.40 -14.92
N ASP A 50 -25.11 9.46 -14.28
CA ASP A 50 -25.58 10.84 -14.48
C ASP A 50 -24.79 11.62 -15.55
N GLY A 51 -24.00 10.92 -16.39
CA GLY A 51 -23.24 11.50 -17.50
C GLY A 51 -21.72 11.44 -17.35
N VAL A 52 -21.02 12.18 -18.21
CA VAL A 52 -19.54 12.15 -18.28
C VAL A 52 -18.93 12.99 -17.16
N ARG A 53 -17.99 12.40 -16.42
CA ARG A 53 -17.24 13.07 -15.35
C ARG A 53 -15.74 12.95 -15.60
N THR A 54 -14.98 13.97 -15.23
CA THR A 54 -13.52 13.89 -15.16
C THR A 54 -13.13 13.42 -13.77
N LEU A 55 -12.39 12.31 -13.69
CA LEU A 55 -11.80 11.79 -12.45
C LEU A 55 -10.28 11.79 -12.55
N ILE A 56 -9.62 11.94 -11.40
CA ILE A 56 -8.18 11.85 -11.26
C ILE A 56 -7.84 10.49 -10.66
N PHE A 57 -7.07 9.69 -11.39
CA PHE A 57 -6.54 8.42 -10.93
C PHE A 57 -5.08 8.59 -10.51
N LYS A 58 -4.63 7.83 -9.50
CA LYS A 58 -3.20 7.78 -9.13
C LYS A 58 -2.51 6.69 -9.95
N SER A 59 -1.40 7.04 -10.60
CA SER A 59 -0.50 6.09 -11.27
C SER A 59 0.84 6.07 -10.54
N ALA A 60 1.37 4.89 -10.23
CA ALA A 60 2.63 4.79 -9.50
C ALA A 60 3.83 5.29 -10.35
N VAL A 61 4.67 6.15 -9.77
CA VAL A 61 5.95 6.59 -10.34
C VAL A 61 7.10 5.78 -9.73
N THR A 62 7.09 5.64 -8.40
CA THR A 62 8.06 4.84 -7.66
C THR A 62 7.38 3.94 -6.62
N CYS A 63 8.01 2.78 -6.38
CA CYS A 63 7.55 1.80 -5.40
C CYS A 63 8.69 1.42 -4.46
N SER A 64 8.38 1.23 -3.18
CA SER A 64 9.34 0.75 -2.18
C SER A 64 8.64 -0.12 -1.14
N CYS A 65 9.44 -0.92 -0.44
CA CYS A 65 8.98 -1.57 0.78
C CYS A 65 8.78 -0.51 1.87
N TYR A 66 7.62 -0.55 2.50
CA TYR A 66 7.25 0.36 3.58
C TYR A 66 6.31 -0.36 4.56
N HIS A 67 6.25 0.11 5.81
CA HIS A 67 5.32 -0.44 6.78
C HIS A 67 3.90 -0.39 6.25
N CYS A 68 3.24 -1.56 6.23
CA CYS A 68 1.84 -1.67 5.86
C CYS A 68 1.02 -0.96 6.94
N LYS A 69 0.75 0.35 6.76
CA LYS A 69 -0.19 1.05 7.62
C LYS A 69 -1.58 0.47 7.36
N LYS A 70 -2.16 -0.12 8.39
CA LYS A 70 -3.59 -0.38 8.47
C LYS A 70 -4.18 0.81 9.21
N ASP A 71 -4.61 1.82 8.45
CA ASP A 71 -5.54 2.83 8.96
C ASP A 71 -6.96 2.23 8.97
#